data_AF-A0A6N7M850-F1
#
_entry.id   AF-A0A6N7M850-F1
#
_cell.length_a   1.000
_cell.length_b   1.000
_cell.length_c   1.000
_cell.angle_alpha   90.00
_cell.angle_beta   90.00
_cell.angle_gamma   90.00
#
_symmetry.space_group_name_H-M   'P 1'
#
loop_
_entity.id
_entity.type
_entity.pdbx_description
1 polymer ?
#
loop_
_entity_poly.entity_id
_entity_poly.type
_entity_poly.pdbx_seq_one_letter_code
_entity_poly.pdbx_strand_id
1 'polypeptide(L)'
;MEIKHFSIFKYFSIIIPLLTGGCYAEIPFVGNRISAAGFNTNKSKAVFLSDAQVSKKARAISAFPDGGIPKILFRKSALYLYDMQGDKLQEIFTYSSNVRGFNSRVSFVNGKAAFSIRPKPGWDYELKHGLDRDIIDNYRGIFIYDLAKNEITRLTQKGIEPYLSPDGKYLLYFVQGSDYTNVRTIELANNNNRLLKKYDRFNYFFARAKFLDNSNILILKSPETCIRLNIATGESEELSFSKAKEQFEKEYPDDPADFLEYLPFKAIGIDINEYCHKNRKQWLKDIIEMKGDNFGYRRAVLEELYNTMDKNDLQTLLNRMDNYKEQLSSYEKLKYEVYSKKTIDFINYLIRNKKD
;
A
#
# COMPACT_ATOMS: atom_id res chain seq x y z
N MET A 1 18.06 -67.40 -3.73
CA MET A 1 18.58 -66.03 -3.50
C MET A 1 17.40 -65.19 -3.01
N GLU A 2 17.13 -65.20 -1.71
CA GLU A 2 16.03 -64.43 -1.11
C GLU A 2 16.42 -62.97 -0.96
N ILE A 3 15.74 -62.10 -1.69
CA ILE A 3 15.98 -60.66 -1.64
C ILE A 3 15.27 -60.11 -0.40
N LYS A 4 16.05 -59.56 0.55
CA LYS A 4 15.59 -58.88 1.77
C LYS A 4 14.79 -57.61 1.43
N HIS A 5 13.54 -57.74 1.00
CA HIS A 5 12.65 -56.61 0.68
C HIS A 5 12.01 -55.94 1.91
N PHE A 6 12.17 -56.52 3.11
CA PHE A 6 11.43 -56.07 4.30
C PHE A 6 12.01 -54.82 5.00
N SER A 7 13.22 -54.36 4.63
CA SER A 7 13.86 -53.21 5.30
C SER A 7 13.46 -51.85 4.72
N ILE A 8 13.14 -51.78 3.42
CA ILE A 8 12.90 -50.49 2.72
C ILE A 8 11.57 -49.84 3.13
N PHE A 9 10.53 -50.63 3.44
CA PHE A 9 9.20 -50.11 3.79
C PHE A 9 9.16 -49.32 5.12
N LYS A 10 10.01 -49.65 6.11
CA LYS A 10 10.04 -48.95 7.40
C LYS A 10 10.61 -47.53 7.32
N TYR A 11 11.51 -47.27 6.36
CA TYR A 11 12.05 -45.93 6.15
C TYR A 11 11.06 -45.02 5.42
N PHE A 12 10.23 -45.56 4.52
CA PHE A 12 9.22 -44.78 3.80
C PHE A 12 8.14 -44.18 4.73
N SER A 13 7.71 -44.91 5.77
CA SER A 13 6.70 -44.41 6.72
C SER A 13 7.18 -43.24 7.60
N ILE A 14 8.50 -43.06 7.77
CA ILE A 14 9.07 -41.91 8.52
C ILE A 14 9.30 -40.71 7.59
N ILE A 15 9.64 -40.98 6.33
CA ILE A 15 9.92 -39.95 5.33
C ILE A 15 8.62 -39.26 4.86
N ILE A 16 7.50 -40.00 4.70
CA ILE A 16 6.24 -39.43 4.21
C ILE A 16 5.72 -38.29 5.10
N PRO A 17 5.62 -38.42 6.45
CA PRO A 17 5.18 -37.32 7.31
C PRO A 17 6.08 -36.08 7.25
N LEU A 18 7.39 -36.28 7.14
CA LEU A 18 8.38 -35.21 6.98
C LEU A 18 8.26 -34.51 5.61
N LEU A 19 7.88 -35.24 4.56
CA LEU A 19 7.57 -34.69 3.24
C LEU A 19 6.18 -34.04 3.16
N THR A 20 5.23 -34.48 3.99
CA THR A 20 3.90 -33.85 4.11
C THR A 20 3.87 -32.69 5.11
N GLY A 21 4.98 -32.40 5.79
CA GLY A 21 5.14 -31.16 6.55
C GLY A 21 4.73 -30.00 5.67
N GLY A 22 3.73 -29.23 6.11
CA GLY A 22 2.96 -28.34 5.23
C GLY A 22 3.81 -27.58 4.23
N CYS A 23 3.43 -27.66 2.95
CA CYS A 23 4.07 -27.01 1.80
C CYS A 23 4.22 -25.48 1.94
N TYR A 24 3.63 -24.89 2.98
CA TYR A 24 3.61 -23.46 3.23
C TYR A 24 3.88 -23.16 4.71
N ALA A 25 4.42 -21.97 4.97
CA ALA A 25 4.63 -21.47 6.31
C ALA A 25 3.33 -21.45 7.13
N GLU A 26 3.43 -21.85 8.40
CA GLU A 26 2.30 -21.82 9.33
C GLU A 26 1.80 -20.38 9.56
N ILE A 27 2.75 -19.46 9.80
CA ILE A 27 2.47 -18.04 10.05
C ILE A 27 2.35 -17.31 8.71
N PRO A 28 1.22 -16.63 8.45
CA PRO A 28 1.05 -15.86 7.23
C PRO A 28 1.89 -14.57 7.25
N PHE A 29 2.33 -14.16 6.08
CA PHE A 29 2.70 -12.78 5.79
C PHE A 29 1.42 -11.96 5.66
N VAL A 30 1.24 -10.96 6.53
CA VAL A 30 0.19 -9.94 6.42
C VAL A 30 0.82 -8.61 5.98
N GLY A 31 0.24 -7.97 4.97
CA GLY A 31 0.71 -6.68 4.47
C GLY A 31 -0.45 -5.78 4.08
N ASN A 32 -0.26 -4.48 4.31
CA ASN A 32 -1.06 -3.42 3.73
C ASN A 32 -0.08 -2.38 3.18
N ARG A 33 -0.25 -2.00 1.92
CA ARG A 33 0.50 -0.91 1.31
C ARG A 33 -0.46 0.18 0.91
N ILE A 34 -0.29 1.37 1.46
CA ILE A 34 -0.94 2.57 0.95
C ILE A 34 -0.16 3.02 -0.28
N SER A 35 -0.75 2.84 -1.46
CA SER A 35 -0.09 3.13 -2.75
C SER A 35 -0.24 4.59 -3.16
N ALA A 36 -1.26 5.29 -2.64
CA ALA A 36 -1.43 6.73 -2.77
C ALA A 36 -2.46 7.24 -1.76
N ALA A 37 -2.33 8.48 -1.34
CA ALA A 37 -3.32 9.14 -0.50
C ALA A 37 -3.38 10.65 -0.80
N GLY A 38 -4.50 11.27 -0.47
CA GLY A 38 -4.72 12.71 -0.58
C GLY A 38 -5.74 13.20 0.44
N PHE A 39 -5.42 14.31 1.10
CA PHE A 39 -6.34 15.02 1.98
C PHE A 39 -7.25 15.95 1.19
N ASN A 40 -8.46 16.18 1.70
CA ASN A 40 -9.23 17.36 1.31
C ASN A 40 -8.60 18.64 1.87
N THR A 41 -9.08 19.80 1.40
CA THR A 41 -8.51 21.12 1.71
C THR A 41 -8.34 21.41 3.21
N ASN A 42 -9.27 20.95 4.06
CA ASN A 42 -9.22 21.18 5.50
C ASN A 42 -8.64 19.99 6.30
N LYS A 43 -8.07 18.98 5.62
CA LYS A 43 -7.53 17.73 6.20
C LYS A 43 -8.52 16.93 7.07
N SER A 44 -9.83 17.18 6.98
CA SER A 44 -10.83 16.44 7.76
C SER A 44 -11.13 15.06 7.17
N LYS A 45 -10.81 14.84 5.90
CA LYS A 45 -11.02 13.58 5.19
C LYS A 45 -9.81 13.22 4.35
N ALA A 46 -9.50 11.94 4.26
CA ALA A 46 -8.47 11.41 3.38
C ALA A 46 -9.09 10.42 2.39
N VAL A 47 -8.68 10.48 1.13
CA VAL A 47 -8.94 9.43 0.15
C VAL A 47 -7.62 8.73 -0.15
N PHE A 48 -7.63 7.39 -0.14
CA PHE A 48 -6.41 6.63 -0.34
C PHE A 48 -6.66 5.29 -1.03
N LEU A 49 -5.62 4.80 -1.68
CA LEU A 49 -5.57 3.49 -2.31
C LEU A 49 -4.74 2.55 -1.43
N SER A 50 -5.34 1.44 -1.04
CA SER A 50 -4.71 0.42 -0.21
C SER A 50 -4.66 -0.92 -0.95
N ASP A 51 -3.49 -1.56 -0.91
CA ASP A 51 -3.23 -2.91 -1.39
C ASP A 51 -2.99 -3.82 -0.18
N ALA A 52 -4.04 -4.52 0.24
CA ALA A 52 -4.06 -5.43 1.37
C ALA A 52 -3.82 -6.88 0.90
N GLN A 53 -2.98 -7.63 1.61
CA GLN A 53 -2.64 -9.01 1.26
C GLN A 53 -2.34 -9.87 2.49
N VAL A 54 -2.84 -11.11 2.46
CA VAL A 54 -2.40 -12.21 3.32
C VAL A 54 -1.88 -13.35 2.45
N SER A 55 -0.69 -13.85 2.75
CA SER A 55 -0.08 -14.95 1.99
C SER A 55 0.77 -15.85 2.87
N LYS A 56 0.95 -17.11 2.48
CA LYS A 56 1.89 -18.03 3.15
C LYS A 56 3.07 -18.31 2.22
N LYS A 57 4.28 -18.08 2.73
CA LYS A 57 5.53 -18.36 2.00
C LYS A 57 5.61 -19.87 1.74
N ALA A 58 5.98 -20.25 0.51
CA ALA A 58 6.23 -21.65 0.18
C ALA A 58 7.41 -22.20 1.01
N ARG A 59 7.35 -23.50 1.34
CA ARG A 59 8.39 -24.22 2.10
C ARG A 59 8.65 -25.57 1.46
N ALA A 60 9.80 -26.15 1.80
CA ALA A 60 10.21 -27.49 1.35
C ALA A 60 10.10 -27.63 -0.18
N ILE A 61 9.45 -28.70 -0.65
CA ILE A 61 9.31 -28.99 -2.08
C ILE A 61 8.58 -27.90 -2.86
N SER A 62 7.68 -27.15 -2.24
CA SER A 62 6.95 -26.05 -2.90
C SER A 62 7.82 -24.81 -3.14
N ALA A 63 9.04 -24.76 -2.58
CA ALA A 63 9.99 -23.70 -2.84
C ALA A 63 10.82 -23.91 -4.13
N PHE A 64 10.72 -25.09 -4.75
CA PHE A 64 11.52 -25.46 -5.93
C PHE A 64 10.62 -25.70 -7.14
N PRO A 65 11.07 -25.37 -8.37
CA PRO A 65 12.39 -24.82 -8.74
C PRO A 65 12.47 -23.27 -8.80
N ASP A 66 11.34 -22.57 -8.76
CA ASP A 66 11.21 -21.14 -9.08
C ASP A 66 11.33 -20.21 -7.85
N GLY A 67 11.79 -20.73 -6.71
CA GLY A 67 11.84 -19.99 -5.44
C GLY A 67 10.53 -20.02 -4.65
N GLY A 68 9.50 -20.68 -5.19
CA GLY A 68 8.23 -20.96 -4.51
C GLY A 68 7.29 -19.78 -4.48
N ILE A 69 6.27 -19.83 -5.33
CA ILE A 69 5.20 -18.84 -5.34
C ILE A 69 4.45 -18.88 -4.00
N PRO A 70 4.39 -17.77 -3.24
CA PRO A 70 3.59 -17.72 -2.02
C PRO A 70 2.13 -18.03 -2.31
N LYS A 71 1.49 -18.83 -1.46
CA LYS A 71 0.04 -19.05 -1.53
C LYS A 71 -0.66 -17.78 -1.06
N ILE A 72 -1.30 -17.07 -1.96
CA ILE A 72 -2.15 -15.92 -1.62
C ILE A 72 -3.43 -16.46 -0.98
N LEU A 73 -3.70 -16.05 0.26
CA LEU A 73 -4.92 -16.42 0.99
C LEU A 73 -5.98 -15.35 0.89
N PHE A 74 -5.54 -14.08 0.88
CA PHE A 74 -6.39 -12.91 0.73
C PHE A 74 -5.63 -11.86 -0.05
N ARG A 75 -6.33 -11.16 -0.93
CA ARG A 75 -5.84 -9.94 -1.55
C ARG A 75 -7.01 -9.04 -1.87
N LYS A 76 -6.85 -7.77 -1.54
CA LYS A 76 -7.82 -6.73 -1.86
C LYS A 76 -7.09 -5.45 -2.13
N SER A 77 -7.40 -4.85 -3.27
CA SER A 77 -6.98 -3.51 -3.59
C SER A 77 -8.21 -2.65 -3.65
N ALA A 78 -8.25 -1.54 -2.91
CA ALA A 78 -9.44 -0.70 -2.87
C ALA A 78 -9.11 0.78 -2.64
N LEU A 79 -10.00 1.63 -3.14
CA LEU A 79 -10.09 3.05 -2.83
C LEU A 79 -10.98 3.22 -1.60
N TYR A 80 -10.45 3.92 -0.60
CA TYR A 80 -11.15 4.20 0.65
C TYR A 80 -11.26 5.71 0.86
N LEU A 81 -12.35 6.11 1.51
CA LEU A 81 -12.53 7.42 2.12
C LEU A 81 -12.48 7.24 3.64
N TYR A 82 -11.63 8.00 4.30
CA TYR A 82 -11.54 8.03 5.74
C TYR A 82 -11.95 9.41 6.27
N ASP A 83 -12.93 9.41 7.16
CA ASP A 83 -13.36 10.58 7.93
C ASP A 83 -12.58 10.62 9.24
N MET A 84 -11.66 11.59 9.34
CA MET A 84 -10.78 11.74 10.50
C MET A 84 -11.54 12.15 11.76
N GLN A 85 -12.62 12.94 11.62
CA GLN A 85 -13.38 13.42 12.76
C GLN A 85 -14.36 12.35 13.26
N GLY A 86 -14.97 11.64 12.32
CA GLY A 86 -15.92 10.57 12.63
C GLY A 86 -15.28 9.25 13.01
N ASP A 87 -13.97 9.07 12.75
CA ASP A 87 -13.28 7.77 12.82
C ASP A 87 -14.00 6.71 11.98
N LYS A 88 -14.36 7.07 10.75
CA LYS A 88 -15.14 6.23 9.84
C LYS A 88 -14.38 5.94 8.56
N LEU A 89 -14.21 4.66 8.26
CA LEU A 89 -13.68 4.17 7.00
C LEU A 89 -14.82 3.71 6.10
N GLN A 90 -14.88 4.27 4.90
CA GLN A 90 -15.78 3.86 3.83
C GLN A 90 -14.96 3.29 2.67
N GLU A 91 -15.29 2.10 2.23
CA GLU A 91 -14.83 1.58 0.95
C GLU A 91 -15.63 2.24 -0.18
N ILE A 92 -14.93 2.86 -1.11
CA ILE A 92 -15.54 3.50 -2.29
C ILE A 92 -15.56 2.51 -3.46
N PHE A 93 -14.43 1.85 -3.70
CA PHE A 93 -14.25 1.02 -4.89
C PHE A 93 -13.24 -0.09 -4.62
N THR A 94 -13.62 -1.33 -4.90
CA THR A 94 -12.71 -2.47 -4.85
C THR A 94 -12.28 -2.86 -6.27
N TYR A 95 -10.97 -2.90 -6.48
CA TYR A 95 -10.36 -3.51 -7.65
C TYR A 95 -10.38 -5.03 -7.50
N SER A 96 -10.41 -5.76 -8.62
CA SER A 96 -10.40 -7.22 -8.58
C SER A 96 -9.27 -7.75 -7.68
N SER A 97 -9.54 -8.85 -6.98
CA SER A 97 -8.64 -9.47 -6.00
C SER A 97 -7.30 -9.95 -6.58
N ASN A 98 -7.16 -10.01 -7.90
CA ASN A 98 -6.00 -10.60 -8.57
C ASN A 98 -4.92 -9.58 -8.95
N VAL A 99 -5.23 -8.29 -8.86
CA VAL A 99 -4.35 -7.27 -9.41
C VAL A 99 -3.19 -6.92 -8.46
N ARG A 100 -1.94 -7.00 -8.94
CA ARG A 100 -0.75 -6.71 -8.13
C ARG A 100 -0.28 -5.28 -8.28
N GLY A 101 -0.66 -4.47 -7.29
CA GLY A 101 -0.03 -3.20 -6.98
C GLY A 101 -0.16 -2.16 -8.08
N PHE A 102 -0.28 -0.91 -7.66
CA PHE A 102 -0.46 0.19 -8.60
C PHE A 102 0.64 1.21 -8.44
N ASN A 103 1.03 1.81 -9.57
CA ASN A 103 1.55 3.16 -9.52
C ASN A 103 0.33 4.07 -9.56
N SER A 104 0.02 4.65 -8.42
CA SER A 104 -1.16 5.44 -8.23
C SER A 104 -0.82 6.80 -7.64
N ARG A 105 -1.68 7.76 -7.89
CA ARG A 105 -1.71 9.05 -7.22
C ARG A 105 -3.18 9.35 -6.94
N VAL A 106 -3.41 10.05 -5.83
CA VAL A 106 -4.73 10.55 -5.45
C VAL A 106 -4.60 12.05 -5.22
N SER A 107 -5.59 12.81 -5.69
CA SER A 107 -5.78 14.22 -5.39
C SER A 107 -7.23 14.41 -4.93
N PHE A 108 -7.46 15.12 -3.82
CA PHE A 108 -8.79 15.25 -3.24
C PHE A 108 -9.12 16.72 -2.98
N VAL A 109 -10.07 17.28 -3.73
CA VAL A 109 -10.44 18.70 -3.66
C VAL A 109 -11.95 18.84 -3.80
N ASN A 110 -12.58 19.66 -2.95
CA ASN A 110 -14.00 20.01 -3.03
C ASN A 110 -14.95 18.80 -3.17
N GLY A 111 -14.69 17.73 -2.41
CA GLY A 111 -15.52 16.52 -2.46
C GLY A 111 -15.30 15.63 -3.69
N LYS A 112 -14.32 15.92 -4.54
CA LYS A 112 -13.95 15.10 -5.69
C LYS A 112 -12.56 14.53 -5.51
N ALA A 113 -12.43 13.21 -5.64
CA ALA A 113 -11.14 12.54 -5.62
C ALA A 113 -10.75 12.10 -7.03
N ALA A 114 -9.66 12.65 -7.54
CA ALA A 114 -9.04 12.18 -8.77
C ALA A 114 -7.98 11.15 -8.45
N PHE A 115 -7.98 10.02 -9.17
CA PHE A 115 -7.00 8.98 -8.96
C PHE A 115 -6.63 8.29 -10.27
N SER A 116 -5.41 7.77 -10.32
CA SER A 116 -4.93 6.98 -11.44
C SER A 116 -4.61 5.57 -11.02
N ILE A 117 -4.90 4.65 -11.94
CA ILE A 117 -4.54 3.25 -11.78
C ILE A 117 -3.67 2.90 -12.96
N ARG A 118 -2.43 2.52 -12.64
CA ARG A 118 -1.51 2.00 -13.63
C ARG A 118 -0.93 0.67 -13.18
N PRO A 119 -1.02 -0.36 -14.03
CA PRO A 119 -0.25 -1.59 -13.90
C PRO A 119 1.22 -1.33 -13.57
N LYS A 120 1.76 -2.02 -12.57
CA LYS A 120 3.21 -1.99 -12.33
C LYS A 120 3.96 -2.68 -13.48
N PRO A 121 5.21 -2.26 -13.80
CA PRO A 121 6.08 -3.02 -14.68
C PRO A 121 6.14 -4.49 -14.23
N GLY A 122 6.03 -5.43 -15.17
CA GLY A 122 5.94 -6.87 -14.88
C GLY A 122 4.54 -7.46 -15.05
N TRP A 123 3.50 -6.65 -15.27
CA TRP A 123 2.18 -7.19 -15.64
C TRP A 123 2.17 -7.92 -16.98
N ASP A 124 3.09 -7.62 -17.91
CA ASP A 124 3.24 -8.40 -19.15
C ASP A 124 3.57 -9.87 -18.85
N TYR A 125 4.28 -10.13 -17.74
CA TYR A 125 4.49 -11.48 -17.23
C TYR A 125 3.18 -12.08 -16.69
N GLU A 126 2.38 -11.31 -15.94
CA GLU A 126 1.08 -11.80 -15.45
C GLU A 126 0.09 -12.07 -16.59
N LEU A 127 0.04 -11.21 -17.61
CA LEU A 127 -0.71 -11.43 -18.85
C LEU A 127 -0.30 -12.75 -19.53
N LYS A 128 1.02 -12.98 -19.64
CA LYS A 128 1.56 -14.24 -20.19
C LYS A 128 1.13 -15.47 -19.38
N HIS A 129 0.85 -15.29 -18.10
CA HIS A 129 0.43 -16.34 -17.18
C HIS A 129 -1.08 -16.30 -16.85
N GLY A 130 -1.89 -15.72 -17.75
CA GLY A 130 -3.35 -15.85 -17.71
C GLY A 130 -4.11 -14.71 -17.04
N LEU A 131 -3.45 -13.56 -16.77
CA LEU A 131 -4.21 -12.35 -16.43
C LEU A 131 -4.98 -11.90 -17.67
N ASP A 132 -6.29 -11.71 -17.52
CA ASP A 132 -7.15 -11.28 -18.62
C ASP A 132 -6.81 -9.84 -19.01
N ARG A 133 -6.58 -9.62 -20.32
CA ARG A 133 -6.27 -8.30 -20.87
C ARG A 133 -7.41 -7.31 -20.64
N ASP A 134 -8.65 -7.81 -20.63
CA ASP A 134 -9.84 -7.00 -20.41
C ASP A 134 -9.84 -6.39 -19.00
N ILE A 135 -9.29 -7.10 -18.00
CA ILE A 135 -9.11 -6.56 -16.65
C ILE A 135 -8.21 -5.32 -16.70
N ILE A 136 -7.10 -5.37 -17.45
CA ILE A 136 -6.18 -4.24 -17.55
C ILE A 136 -6.86 -3.03 -18.20
N ASP A 137 -7.52 -3.25 -19.33
CA ASP A 137 -8.13 -2.17 -20.11
C ASP A 137 -9.36 -1.58 -19.41
N ASN A 138 -9.99 -2.33 -18.52
CA ASN A 138 -11.08 -1.86 -17.68
C ASN A 138 -10.59 -0.98 -16.51
N TYR A 139 -9.50 -1.37 -15.84
CA TYR A 139 -9.03 -0.66 -14.64
C TYR A 139 -7.99 0.43 -14.93
N ARG A 140 -7.30 0.41 -16.08
CA ARG A 140 -6.30 1.44 -16.38
C ARG A 140 -6.96 2.78 -16.72
N GLY A 141 -6.44 3.85 -16.12
CA GLY A 141 -6.82 5.20 -16.52
C GLY A 141 -6.76 6.22 -15.40
N ILE A 142 -7.38 7.36 -15.69
CA ILE A 142 -7.70 8.43 -14.74
C ILE A 142 -9.18 8.39 -14.45
N PHE A 143 -9.50 8.43 -13.17
CA PHE A 143 -10.85 8.36 -12.64
C PHE A 143 -11.13 9.56 -11.73
N ILE A 144 -12.39 9.95 -11.66
CA ILE A 144 -12.92 10.87 -10.65
C ILE A 144 -13.97 10.13 -9.85
N TYR A 145 -13.84 10.18 -8.54
CA TYR A 145 -14.92 9.86 -7.62
C TYR A 145 -15.55 11.17 -7.12
N ASP A 146 -16.86 11.34 -7.35
CA ASP A 146 -17.65 12.47 -6.86
C ASP A 146 -18.41 12.04 -5.59
N LEU A 147 -18.00 12.59 -4.44
CA LEU A 147 -18.58 12.21 -3.14
C LEU A 147 -20.05 12.58 -3.01
N ALA A 148 -20.51 13.66 -3.66
CA ALA A 148 -21.89 14.09 -3.56
C ALA A 148 -22.83 13.16 -4.34
N LYS A 149 -22.34 12.59 -5.45
CA LYS A 149 -23.07 11.65 -6.30
C LYS A 149 -22.85 10.19 -5.94
N ASN A 150 -21.81 9.90 -5.15
CA ASN A 150 -21.31 8.55 -4.90
C ASN A 150 -21.05 7.79 -6.22
N GLU A 151 -20.44 8.46 -7.18
CA GLU A 151 -20.24 7.95 -8.54
C GLU A 151 -18.76 8.02 -8.93
N ILE A 152 -18.29 7.00 -9.66
CA ILE A 152 -16.95 6.97 -10.25
C ILE A 152 -17.06 7.07 -11.77
N THR A 153 -16.39 8.06 -12.33
CA THR A 153 -16.31 8.27 -13.78
C THR A 153 -14.88 8.08 -14.25
N ARG A 154 -14.69 7.23 -15.27
CA ARG A 154 -13.41 7.13 -15.98
C ARG A 154 -13.32 8.25 -17.02
N LEU A 155 -12.30 9.11 -16.90
CA LEU A 155 -12.10 10.24 -17.82
C LEU A 155 -11.25 9.88 -19.03
N THR A 156 -10.24 9.03 -18.84
CA THR A 156 -9.34 8.59 -19.92
C THR A 156 -8.66 7.28 -19.53
N GLN A 157 -8.44 6.40 -20.51
CA GLN A 157 -7.64 5.18 -20.32
C GLN A 157 -6.13 5.46 -20.27
N LYS A 158 -5.71 6.62 -20.79
CA LYS A 158 -4.31 7.03 -20.83
C LYS A 158 -4.11 8.18 -19.85
N GLY A 159 -3.25 7.97 -18.88
CA GLY A 159 -2.86 9.00 -17.96
C GLY A 159 -2.27 8.42 -16.68
N ILE A 160 -1.49 9.24 -15.98
CA ILE A 160 -1.01 8.99 -14.63
C ILE A 160 -1.01 10.31 -13.86
N GLU A 161 -0.90 10.18 -12.54
CA GLU A 161 -0.62 11.30 -11.64
C GLU A 161 -1.61 12.47 -11.80
N PRO A 162 -2.89 12.26 -11.48
CA PRO A 162 -3.90 13.31 -11.53
C PRO A 162 -3.72 14.33 -10.40
N TYR A 163 -3.95 15.60 -10.74
CA TYR A 163 -4.00 16.71 -9.80
C TYR A 163 -5.23 17.56 -10.09
N LEU A 164 -6.08 17.76 -9.09
CA LEU A 164 -7.22 18.66 -9.18
C LEU A 164 -6.78 20.10 -8.91
N SER A 165 -7.36 21.05 -9.65
CA SER A 165 -7.23 22.47 -9.34
C SER A 165 -7.91 22.80 -8.01
N PRO A 166 -7.49 23.87 -7.29
CA PRO A 166 -8.09 24.27 -6.02
C PRO A 166 -9.60 24.54 -6.10
N ASP A 167 -10.08 25.07 -7.23
CA ASP A 167 -11.52 25.25 -7.49
C ASP A 167 -12.24 23.97 -7.95
N GLY A 168 -11.52 22.88 -8.20
CA GLY A 168 -12.06 21.61 -8.66
C GLY A 168 -12.65 21.64 -10.08
N LYS A 169 -12.30 22.64 -10.91
CA LYS A 169 -12.76 22.76 -12.30
C LYS A 169 -11.85 22.06 -13.30
N TYR A 170 -10.55 21.99 -13.02
CA TYR A 170 -9.56 21.41 -13.91
C TYR A 170 -8.89 20.20 -13.28
N LEU A 171 -8.53 19.27 -14.14
CA LEU A 171 -7.72 18.11 -13.80
C LEU A 171 -6.46 18.10 -14.66
N LEU A 172 -5.30 18.25 -14.05
CA LEU A 172 -4.01 18.01 -14.67
C LEU A 172 -3.66 16.53 -14.59
N TYR A 173 -3.06 15.99 -15.64
CA TYR A 173 -2.49 14.64 -15.62
C TYR A 173 -1.37 14.51 -16.65
N PHE A 174 -0.59 13.44 -16.52
CA PHE A 174 0.54 13.16 -17.41
C PHE A 174 0.24 11.96 -18.31
N VAL A 175 0.70 12.02 -19.56
CA VAL A 175 0.71 10.86 -20.47
C VAL A 175 2.14 10.57 -20.87
N GLN A 176 2.65 9.40 -20.47
CA GLN A 176 4.00 8.96 -20.80
C GLN A 176 4.01 8.13 -22.09
N GLY A 177 4.93 8.50 -23.00
CA GLY A 177 5.27 7.76 -24.21
C GLY A 177 6.65 7.10 -24.15
N SER A 178 7.06 6.52 -25.28
CA SER A 178 8.40 5.95 -25.50
C SER A 178 9.52 6.98 -25.55
N ASP A 179 9.20 8.26 -25.64
CA ASP A 179 10.17 9.31 -25.98
C ASP A 179 9.69 10.69 -25.52
N TYR A 180 8.54 10.77 -24.85
CA TYR A 180 7.95 12.01 -24.40
C TYR A 180 7.12 11.85 -23.13
N THR A 181 6.87 12.98 -22.47
CA THR A 181 5.82 13.15 -21.47
C THR A 181 4.94 14.32 -21.88
N ASN A 182 3.64 14.06 -22.04
CA ASN A 182 2.64 15.09 -22.30
C ASN A 182 2.01 15.53 -20.99
N VAL A 183 1.92 16.85 -20.80
CA VAL A 183 1.14 17.48 -19.74
C VAL A 183 -0.20 17.88 -20.33
N ARG A 184 -1.27 17.32 -19.78
CA ARG A 184 -2.63 17.49 -20.30
C ARG A 184 -3.55 17.99 -19.19
N THR A 185 -4.58 18.71 -19.59
CA THR A 185 -5.66 19.11 -18.69
C THR A 185 -7.02 18.65 -19.20
N ILE A 186 -7.94 18.41 -18.28
CA ILE A 186 -9.36 18.21 -18.57
C ILE A 186 -10.14 19.28 -17.81
N GLU A 187 -11.00 20.02 -18.51
CA GLU A 187 -12.04 20.81 -17.86
C GLU A 187 -13.19 19.87 -17.49
N LEU A 188 -13.47 19.74 -16.20
CA LEU A 188 -14.36 18.69 -15.69
C LEU A 188 -15.85 18.94 -16.00
N ALA A 189 -16.25 20.18 -16.25
CA ALA A 189 -17.65 20.52 -16.51
C ALA A 189 -18.16 20.00 -17.87
N ASN A 190 -17.29 19.97 -18.88
CA ASN A 190 -17.61 19.60 -20.27
C ASN A 190 -16.74 18.43 -20.78
N ASN A 191 -15.91 17.85 -19.92
CA ASN A 191 -14.92 16.82 -20.26
C ASN A 191 -13.98 17.24 -21.41
N ASN A 192 -13.68 18.53 -21.54
CA ASN A 192 -12.82 19.05 -22.60
C ASN A 192 -11.35 18.74 -22.27
N ASN A 193 -10.78 17.76 -22.97
CA ASN A 193 -9.43 17.26 -22.76
C ASN A 193 -8.43 17.95 -23.71
N ARG A 194 -7.56 18.80 -23.16
CA ARG A 194 -6.59 19.61 -23.90
C ARG A 194 -5.15 19.18 -23.60
N LEU A 195 -4.32 19.14 -24.63
CA LEU A 195 -2.87 19.07 -24.47
C LEU A 195 -2.35 20.47 -24.12
N LEU A 196 -1.70 20.63 -22.96
CA LEU A 196 -1.07 21.91 -22.60
C LEU A 196 0.35 22.02 -23.13
N LYS A 197 1.14 20.96 -22.91
CA LYS A 197 2.56 20.96 -23.26
C LYS A 197 3.05 19.54 -23.54
N LYS A 198 3.98 19.41 -24.48
CA LYS A 198 4.73 18.18 -24.76
C LYS A 198 6.20 18.42 -24.39
N TYR A 199 6.79 17.47 -23.67
CA TYR A 199 8.20 17.47 -23.30
C TYR A 199 8.87 16.19 -23.81
N ASP A 200 10.12 16.28 -24.26
CA ASP A 200 10.92 15.13 -24.68
C ASP A 200 11.48 14.36 -23.45
N ARG A 201 11.70 13.04 -23.61
CA ARG A 201 11.74 12.02 -22.53
C ARG A 201 12.68 12.25 -21.34
N PHE A 202 13.70 13.10 -21.45
CA PHE A 202 14.96 12.79 -20.80
C PHE A 202 15.11 13.09 -19.30
N ASN A 203 14.13 13.61 -18.56
CA ASN A 203 14.33 13.90 -17.12
C ASN A 203 13.13 13.66 -16.17
N TYR A 204 11.98 13.13 -16.64
CA TYR A 204 10.72 13.21 -15.88
C TYR A 204 10.23 11.89 -15.25
N PHE A 205 11.13 11.02 -14.79
CA PHE A 205 10.71 9.76 -14.17
C PHE A 205 9.93 9.93 -12.85
N PHE A 206 9.91 11.14 -12.26
CA PHE A 206 9.23 11.45 -11.00
C PHE A 206 8.57 12.84 -11.00
N ALA A 207 7.96 13.24 -12.12
CA ALA A 207 7.41 14.57 -12.31
C ALA A 207 6.23 14.89 -11.36
N ARG A 208 6.51 15.36 -10.15
CA ARG A 208 5.47 15.86 -9.25
C ARG A 208 4.94 17.19 -9.78
N ALA A 209 3.62 17.31 -9.88
CA ALA A 209 2.97 18.59 -10.13
C ALA A 209 2.19 19.09 -8.91
N LYS A 210 1.86 20.37 -8.94
CA LYS A 210 0.97 21.01 -7.97
C LYS A 210 0.35 22.25 -8.61
N PHE A 211 -0.89 22.54 -8.31
CA PHE A 211 -1.46 23.84 -8.62
C PHE A 211 -0.95 24.88 -7.62
N LEU A 212 -0.42 26.00 -8.11
CA LEU A 212 -0.10 27.17 -7.29
C LEU A 212 -1.37 27.99 -7.04
N ASP A 213 -2.21 28.07 -8.07
CA ASP A 213 -3.51 28.74 -8.08
C ASP A 213 -4.37 28.07 -9.18
N ASN A 214 -5.52 28.66 -9.53
CA ASN A 214 -6.42 28.10 -10.56
C ASN A 214 -5.90 28.23 -12.00
N SER A 215 -4.83 29.00 -12.22
CA SER A 215 -4.27 29.34 -13.52
C SER A 215 -2.86 28.81 -13.73
N ASN A 216 -2.12 28.49 -12.66
CA ASN A 216 -0.71 28.15 -12.71
C ASN A 216 -0.42 26.81 -12.02
N ILE A 217 0.40 26.01 -12.68
CA ILE A 217 0.89 24.73 -12.18
C ILE A 217 2.40 24.84 -12.00
N LEU A 218 2.91 24.27 -10.92
CA LEU A 218 4.33 24.03 -10.73
C LEU A 218 4.62 22.55 -10.98
N ILE A 219 5.55 22.26 -11.89
CA ILE A 219 5.97 20.91 -12.29
C ILE A 219 7.44 20.74 -11.92
N LEU A 220 7.75 19.77 -11.07
CA LEU A 220 9.11 19.40 -10.75
C LEU A 220 9.72 18.62 -11.92
N LYS A 221 10.75 19.19 -12.56
CA LYS A 221 11.44 18.61 -13.72
C LYS A 221 12.64 17.77 -13.32
N SER A 222 13.43 18.27 -12.39
CA SER A 222 14.57 17.58 -11.79
C SER A 222 14.70 18.00 -10.32
N PRO A 223 15.61 17.42 -9.53
CA PRO A 223 15.90 17.89 -8.18
C PRO A 223 16.32 19.37 -8.11
N GLU A 224 16.65 20.00 -9.24
CA GLU A 224 17.21 21.36 -9.31
C GLU A 224 16.36 22.33 -10.14
N THR A 225 15.41 21.83 -10.93
CA THR A 225 14.61 22.66 -11.84
C THR A 225 13.12 22.38 -11.70
N CYS A 226 12.33 23.46 -11.70
CA CYS A 226 10.88 23.43 -11.75
C CYS A 226 10.38 24.22 -12.96
N ILE A 227 9.18 23.91 -13.43
CA ILE A 227 8.51 24.66 -14.48
C ILE A 227 7.21 25.20 -13.91
N ARG A 228 7.01 26.50 -13.97
CA ARG A 228 5.69 27.11 -13.82
C ARG A 228 5.00 27.12 -15.17
N LEU A 229 3.84 26.49 -15.28
CA LEU A 229 3.04 26.38 -16.50
C LEU A 229 1.71 27.10 -16.30
N ASN A 230 1.41 28.07 -17.16
CA ASN A 230 0.09 28.69 -17.21
C ASN A 230 -0.88 27.77 -17.94
N ILE A 231 -2.00 27.44 -17.31
CA ILE A 231 -2.99 26.51 -17.85
C ILE A 231 -3.67 27.11 -19.06
N ALA A 232 -4.05 28.39 -19.01
CA ALA A 232 -4.84 29.03 -20.06
C ALA A 232 -4.05 29.15 -21.36
N THR A 233 -2.81 29.67 -21.28
CA THR A 233 -1.95 29.99 -22.43
C THR A 233 -1.03 28.83 -22.83
N GLY A 234 -0.72 27.90 -21.92
CA GLY A 234 0.30 26.87 -22.12
C GLY A 234 1.74 27.39 -22.07
N GLU A 235 1.93 28.67 -21.73
CA GLU A 235 3.23 29.29 -21.54
C GLU A 235 3.91 28.74 -20.29
N SER A 236 5.23 28.59 -20.36
CA SER A 236 6.01 27.97 -19.29
C SER A 236 7.24 28.80 -18.96
N GLU A 237 7.55 28.92 -17.67
CA GLU A 237 8.74 29.57 -17.13
C GLU A 237 9.54 28.55 -16.30
N GLU A 238 10.85 28.47 -16.52
CA GLU A 238 11.73 27.64 -15.71
C GLU A 238 12.16 28.40 -14.44
N LEU A 239 12.06 27.74 -13.29
CA LEU A 239 12.36 28.28 -11.97
C LEU A 239 13.45 27.44 -11.29
N SER A 240 14.30 28.08 -10.49
CA SER A 240 15.27 27.38 -9.65
C SER A 240 14.56 26.59 -8.54
N PHE A 241 15.03 25.36 -8.26
CA PHE A 241 14.42 24.52 -7.24
C PHE A 241 14.46 25.13 -5.84
N SER A 242 15.48 25.90 -5.49
CA SER A 242 15.56 26.57 -4.19
C SER A 242 14.32 27.42 -3.87
N LYS A 243 13.79 28.15 -4.87
CA LYS A 243 12.58 28.97 -4.73
C LYS A 243 11.30 28.12 -4.71
N ALA A 244 11.28 27.04 -5.49
CA ALA A 244 10.14 26.14 -5.61
C ALA A 244 10.00 25.18 -4.43
N LYS A 245 11.11 24.74 -3.83
CA LYS A 245 11.17 23.77 -2.74
C LYS A 245 10.42 24.27 -1.51
N GLU A 246 10.65 25.52 -1.12
CA GLU A 246 9.94 26.12 0.01
C GLU A 246 8.41 26.11 -0.21
N GLN A 247 7.96 26.39 -1.43
CA GLN A 247 6.54 26.35 -1.81
C GLN A 247 5.97 24.92 -1.87
N PHE A 248 6.79 23.93 -2.23
CA PHE A 248 6.41 22.52 -2.21
C PHE A 248 6.34 21.96 -0.79
N GLU A 249 7.34 22.21 0.05
CA GLU A 249 7.45 21.57 1.37
C GLU A 249 6.53 22.19 2.41
N LYS A 250 6.31 23.52 2.38
CA LYS A 250 5.49 24.23 3.37
C LYS A 250 4.03 23.74 3.44
N GLU A 251 3.51 23.17 2.35
CA GLU A 251 2.11 22.75 2.27
C GLU A 251 1.90 21.23 2.36
N TYR A 252 2.97 20.43 2.36
CA TYR A 252 2.89 18.97 2.57
C TYR A 252 3.69 18.52 3.81
N PRO A 253 3.45 19.09 5.01
CA PRO A 253 4.19 18.65 6.20
C PRO A 253 3.85 17.22 6.63
N ASP A 254 2.69 16.67 6.23
CA ASP A 254 2.24 15.34 6.62
C ASP A 254 1.86 14.51 5.39
N ASP A 255 2.49 13.35 5.19
CA ASP A 255 2.02 12.36 4.23
C ASP A 255 0.81 11.64 4.84
N PRO A 256 -0.40 11.70 4.24
CA PRO A 256 -1.54 10.96 4.74
C PRO A 256 -1.25 9.47 4.93
N ALA A 257 -0.32 8.89 4.16
CA ALA A 257 0.09 7.50 4.33
C ALA A 257 0.61 7.17 5.73
N ASP A 258 1.28 8.11 6.41
CA ASP A 258 1.86 7.89 7.74
C ASP A 258 0.76 7.71 8.80
N PHE A 259 -0.30 8.52 8.72
CA PHE A 259 -1.47 8.35 9.58
C PHE A 259 -2.22 7.06 9.25
N LEU A 260 -2.41 6.80 7.96
CA LEU A 260 -3.16 5.65 7.47
C LEU A 260 -2.43 4.32 7.72
N GLU A 261 -1.12 4.34 8.00
CA GLU A 261 -0.36 3.17 8.42
C GLU A 261 -1.00 2.53 9.66
N TYR A 262 -1.70 3.28 10.53
CA TYR A 262 -2.30 2.74 11.76
C TYR A 262 -3.76 2.26 11.63
N LEU A 263 -4.36 2.30 10.44
CA LEU A 263 -5.72 1.79 10.23
C LEU A 263 -5.82 0.29 10.55
N PRO A 264 -6.77 -0.15 11.39
CA PRO A 264 -6.90 -1.56 11.75
C PRO A 264 -7.00 -2.47 10.53
N PHE A 265 -6.30 -3.60 10.55
CA PHE A 265 -6.33 -4.57 9.44
C PHE A 265 -7.75 -5.09 9.17
N LYS A 266 -8.56 -5.25 10.23
CA LYS A 266 -9.96 -5.65 10.10
C LYS A 266 -10.80 -4.62 9.33
N ALA A 267 -10.50 -3.33 9.47
CA ALA A 267 -11.20 -2.26 8.76
C ALA A 267 -10.96 -2.31 7.23
N ILE A 268 -9.82 -2.85 6.79
CA ILE A 268 -9.51 -3.08 5.37
C ILE A 268 -9.77 -4.53 4.91
N GLY A 269 -10.49 -5.32 5.72
CA GLY A 269 -10.96 -6.66 5.38
C GLY A 269 -10.00 -7.81 5.71
N ILE A 270 -8.96 -7.58 6.51
CA ILE A 270 -8.07 -8.65 6.99
C ILE A 270 -8.46 -9.03 8.43
N ASP A 271 -9.09 -10.18 8.59
CA ASP A 271 -9.28 -10.82 9.89
C ASP A 271 -8.24 -11.92 10.10
N ILE A 272 -7.30 -11.74 11.04
CA ILE A 272 -6.22 -12.69 11.25
C ILE A 272 -6.71 -14.07 11.70
N ASN A 273 -7.88 -14.16 12.36
CA ASN A 273 -8.47 -15.43 12.80
C ASN A 273 -8.80 -16.34 11.63
N GLU A 274 -9.16 -15.79 10.47
CA GLU A 274 -9.50 -16.57 9.27
C GLU A 274 -8.26 -17.24 8.65
N TYR A 275 -7.07 -16.68 8.88
CA TYR A 275 -5.84 -17.11 8.21
C TYR A 275 -4.82 -17.79 9.13
N CYS A 276 -4.97 -17.60 10.45
CA CYS A 276 -4.08 -18.13 11.48
C CYS A 276 -4.87 -18.53 12.75
N HIS A 277 -5.32 -19.79 12.82
CA HIS A 277 -6.03 -20.34 13.98
C HIS A 277 -5.06 -20.69 15.12
N LYS A 278 -4.74 -19.71 15.96
CA LYS A 278 -3.94 -19.90 17.17
C LYS A 278 -4.71 -19.34 18.38
N ASN A 279 -4.48 -19.94 19.54
CA ASN A 279 -5.04 -19.40 20.78
C ASN A 279 -4.22 -18.21 21.30
N ARG A 280 -4.79 -17.44 22.24
CA ARG A 280 -4.14 -16.27 22.88
C ARG A 280 -2.72 -16.58 23.38
N LYS A 281 -2.50 -17.74 24.01
CA LYS A 281 -1.18 -18.12 24.54
C LYS A 281 -0.14 -18.29 23.43
N GLN A 282 -0.52 -18.94 22.32
CA GLN A 282 0.34 -19.12 21.16
C GLN A 282 0.66 -17.80 20.47
N TRP A 283 -0.32 -16.91 20.33
CA TRP A 283 -0.10 -15.57 19.77
C TRP A 283 0.83 -14.71 20.64
N LEU A 284 0.60 -14.64 21.95
CA LEU A 284 1.51 -13.91 22.85
C LEU A 284 2.94 -14.46 22.75
N LYS A 285 3.09 -15.78 22.66
CA LYS A 285 4.40 -16.42 22.42
C LYS A 285 5.01 -15.98 21.09
N ASP A 286 4.22 -15.96 20.01
CA ASP A 286 4.70 -15.48 18.71
C ASP A 286 5.15 -14.02 18.74
N ILE A 287 4.46 -13.13 19.46
CA ILE A 287 4.87 -11.73 19.63
C ILE A 287 6.18 -11.64 20.41
N ILE A 288 6.28 -12.33 21.55
CA ILE A 288 7.47 -12.31 22.42
C ILE A 288 8.69 -12.89 21.71
N GLU A 289 8.52 -13.98 20.96
CA GLU A 289 9.63 -14.63 20.23
C GLU A 289 9.88 -13.99 18.85
N MET A 290 9.15 -12.93 18.50
CA MET A 290 9.23 -12.25 17.21
C MET A 290 9.03 -13.18 16.01
N LYS A 291 8.12 -14.16 16.16
CA LYS A 291 7.73 -15.08 15.09
C LYS A 291 6.91 -14.40 14.01
N GLY A 292 6.97 -14.97 12.81
CA GLY A 292 6.46 -14.34 11.60
C GLY A 292 7.43 -13.24 11.18
N ASP A 293 8.10 -13.42 10.05
CA ASP A 293 9.20 -12.53 9.65
C ASP A 293 8.74 -11.10 9.24
N ASN A 294 7.49 -10.71 9.54
CA ASN A 294 6.96 -9.38 9.20
C ASN A 294 6.19 -8.75 10.38
N PHE A 295 6.21 -7.41 10.42
CA PHE A 295 5.48 -6.63 11.42
C PHE A 295 3.95 -6.71 11.24
N GLY A 296 3.46 -6.82 10.01
CA GLY A 296 2.02 -6.83 9.72
C GLY A 296 1.27 -7.98 10.42
N TYR A 297 1.87 -9.18 10.49
CA TYR A 297 1.30 -10.32 11.22
C TYR A 297 1.19 -10.00 12.72
N ARG A 298 2.30 -9.59 13.32
CA ARG A 298 2.36 -9.26 14.75
C ARG A 298 1.37 -8.16 15.11
N ARG A 299 1.27 -7.15 14.26
CA ARG A 299 0.30 -6.07 14.39
C ARG A 299 -1.15 -6.56 14.33
N ALA A 300 -1.51 -7.36 13.32
CA ALA A 300 -2.86 -7.91 13.21
C ALA A 300 -3.24 -8.77 14.43
N VAL A 301 -2.30 -9.55 14.96
CA VAL A 301 -2.46 -10.29 16.22
C VAL A 301 -2.65 -9.35 17.41
N LEU A 302 -1.86 -8.27 17.52
CA LEU A 302 -1.98 -7.29 18.60
C LEU A 302 -3.32 -6.55 18.55
N GLU A 303 -3.81 -6.18 17.36
CA GLU A 303 -5.13 -5.57 17.17
C GLU A 303 -6.26 -6.50 17.62
N GLU A 304 -6.16 -7.79 17.33
CA GLU A 304 -7.13 -8.80 17.77
C GLU A 304 -7.11 -8.97 19.30
N LEU A 305 -5.90 -9.06 19.89
CA LEU A 305 -5.74 -9.20 21.34
C LEU A 305 -6.12 -7.94 22.11
N TYR A 306 -5.99 -6.76 21.50
CA TYR A 306 -6.19 -5.46 22.13
C TYR A 306 -7.54 -5.35 22.85
N ASN A 307 -8.62 -5.87 22.25
CA ASN A 307 -9.95 -5.82 22.87
C ASN A 307 -10.05 -6.59 24.19
N THR A 308 -9.16 -7.55 24.42
CA THR A 308 -9.15 -8.43 25.60
C THR A 308 -8.01 -8.13 26.59
N MET A 309 -7.13 -7.20 26.25
CA MET A 309 -5.97 -6.80 27.07
C MET A 309 -6.19 -5.40 27.63
N ASP A 310 -5.99 -5.22 28.93
CA ASP A 310 -5.92 -3.89 29.56
C ASP A 310 -4.50 -3.28 29.41
N LYS A 311 -4.27 -2.09 29.99
CA LYS A 311 -2.95 -1.44 29.97
C LYS A 311 -1.88 -2.28 30.68
N ASN A 312 -2.23 -2.97 31.76
CA ASN A 312 -1.30 -3.78 32.55
C ASN A 312 -0.88 -5.05 31.79
N ASP A 313 -1.80 -5.67 31.07
CA ASP A 313 -1.55 -6.80 30.17
C ASP A 313 -0.55 -6.40 29.08
N LEU A 314 -0.72 -5.22 28.47
CA LEU A 314 0.20 -4.70 27.45
C LEU A 314 1.58 -4.37 28.03
N GLN A 315 1.64 -3.78 29.23
CA GLN A 315 2.91 -3.52 29.92
C GLN A 315 3.62 -4.81 30.30
N THR A 316 2.87 -5.82 30.74
CA THR A 316 3.38 -7.16 31.04
C THR A 316 3.95 -7.82 29.80
N LEU A 317 3.31 -7.64 28.64
CA LEU A 317 3.83 -8.11 27.36
C LEU A 317 5.17 -7.46 27.01
N LEU A 318 5.31 -6.14 27.17
CA LEU A 318 6.59 -5.43 26.96
C LEU A 318 7.70 -5.97 27.88
N ASN A 319 7.42 -6.12 29.18
CA ASN A 319 8.39 -6.66 30.13
C ASN A 319 8.83 -8.08 29.74
N ARG A 320 7.91 -8.91 29.23
CA ARG A 320 8.23 -10.26 28.74
C ARG A 320 9.07 -10.23 27.46
N MET A 321 8.82 -9.28 26.56
CA MET A 321 9.66 -9.07 25.37
C MET A 321 11.08 -8.65 25.75
N ASP A 322 11.24 -7.75 26.72
CA ASP A 322 12.56 -7.35 27.22
C ASP A 322 13.29 -8.49 27.92
N ASN A 323 12.61 -9.24 28.79
CA ASN A 323 13.20 -10.40 29.45
C ASN A 323 13.65 -11.48 28.43
N TYR A 324 12.86 -11.72 27.38
CA TYR A 324 13.24 -12.66 26.33
C TYR A 324 14.47 -12.16 25.56
N LYS A 325 14.52 -10.87 25.21
CA LYS A 325 15.69 -10.24 24.56
C LYS A 325 16.97 -10.43 25.36
N GLU A 326 16.92 -10.30 26.69
CA GLU A 326 18.08 -10.49 27.57
C GLU A 326 18.57 -11.96 27.65
N GLN A 327 17.74 -12.93 27.25
CA GLN A 327 18.12 -14.35 27.18
C GLN A 327 18.78 -14.73 25.85
N LEU A 328 18.73 -13.85 24.84
CA LEU A 328 19.29 -14.11 23.51
C LEU A 328 20.80 -13.92 23.50
N SER A 329 21.49 -14.68 22.65
CA SER A 329 22.92 -14.47 22.38
C SER A 329 23.16 -13.10 21.72
N SER A 330 24.41 -12.60 21.75
CA SER A 330 24.74 -11.25 21.25
C SER A 330 24.17 -10.93 19.85
N TYR A 331 24.36 -11.82 18.87
CA TYR A 331 23.83 -11.61 17.52
C TYR A 331 22.30 -11.68 17.45
N GLU A 332 21.70 -12.66 18.14
CA GLU A 332 20.24 -12.81 18.19
C GLU A 332 19.56 -11.64 18.89
N LYS A 333 20.18 -11.11 19.95
CA LYS A 333 19.74 -9.93 20.67
C LYS A 333 19.73 -8.70 19.76
N LEU A 334 20.81 -8.44 19.02
CA LEU A 334 20.86 -7.34 18.05
C LEU A 334 19.78 -7.50 16.97
N LYS A 335 19.63 -8.72 16.42
CA LYS A 335 18.59 -9.03 15.44
C LYS A 335 17.20 -8.74 16.01
N TYR A 336 16.95 -9.17 17.25
CA TYR A 336 15.70 -8.95 17.97
C TYR A 336 15.42 -7.46 18.16
N GLU A 337 16.39 -6.67 18.63
CA GLU A 337 16.26 -5.22 18.81
C GLU A 337 15.83 -4.52 17.51
N VAL A 338 16.46 -4.85 16.38
CA VAL A 338 16.13 -4.27 15.08
C VAL A 338 14.70 -4.62 14.66
N TYR A 339 14.31 -5.89 14.74
CA TYR A 339 12.98 -6.32 14.25
C TYR A 339 11.83 -6.02 15.23
N SER A 340 12.11 -5.92 16.53
CA SER A 340 11.10 -5.67 17.58
C SER A 340 10.70 -4.21 17.68
N LYS A 341 11.54 -3.27 17.24
CA LYS A 341 11.30 -1.82 17.33
C LYS A 341 9.88 -1.41 16.93
N LYS A 342 9.45 -1.69 15.69
CA LYS A 342 8.09 -1.35 15.22
C LYS A 342 6.98 -2.00 16.06
N THR A 343 7.23 -3.20 16.58
CA THR A 343 6.25 -3.93 17.41
C THR A 343 6.12 -3.27 18.78
N ILE A 344 7.24 -2.89 19.40
CA ILE A 344 7.28 -2.15 20.68
C ILE A 344 6.63 -0.77 20.52
N ASP A 345 6.97 -0.04 19.46
CA ASP A 345 6.38 1.27 19.16
C ASP A 345 4.85 1.18 19.03
N PHE A 346 4.35 0.14 18.36
CA PHE A 346 2.93 -0.12 18.23
C PHE A 346 2.26 -0.50 19.56
N ILE A 347 2.89 -1.35 20.40
CA ILE A 347 2.35 -1.66 21.74
C ILE A 347 2.27 -0.39 22.60
N ASN A 348 3.30 0.46 22.57
CA ASN A 348 3.28 1.75 23.28
C ASN A 348 2.19 2.69 22.75
N TYR A 349 1.94 2.69 21.44
CA TYR A 349 0.80 3.38 20.85
C TYR A 349 -0.53 2.85 21.41
N LEU A 350 -0.70 1.52 21.48
CA LEU A 350 -1.91 0.90 22.05
C LEU A 350 -2.10 1.28 23.53
N ILE A 351 -1.05 1.26 24.34
CA ILE A 351 -1.11 1.66 25.77
C ILE A 351 -1.60 3.11 25.91
N ARG A 352 -1.05 4.04 25.11
CA ARG A 352 -1.42 5.47 25.17
C ARG A 352 -2.87 5.73 24.76
N ASN A 353 -3.41 4.94 23.83
CA ASN A 353 -4.76 5.11 23.29
C ASN A 353 -5.82 4.24 23.98
N LYS A 354 -5.41 3.35 24.90
CA LYS A 354 -6.33 2.57 25.73
C LYS A 354 -7.03 3.52 26.71
N LYS A 355 -8.36 3.55 26.66
CA LYS A 355 -9.16 4.20 27.71
C LYS A 355 -9.11 3.34 28.98
N ASP A 356 -9.02 4.00 30.13
CA ASP A 356 -9.03 3.33 31.45
C ASP A 356 -10.37 2.65 31.76
#